data_AF-A0A8T9Q9H8-F1
#
_entry.id   AF-A0A8T9Q9H8-F1
#
_cell.length_a   1.000
_cell.length_b   1.000
_cell.length_c   1.000
_cell.angle_alpha   90.00
_cell.angle_beta   90.00
_cell.angle_gamma   90.00
#
_symmetry.space_group_name_H-M   'P 1'
#
loop_
_entity.id
_entity.type
_entity.pdbx_description
1 polymer ?
#
loop_
_entity_poly.entity_id
_entity_poly.type
_entity_poly.pdbx_seq_one_letter_code
_entity_poly.pdbx_strand_id
1 'polypeptide(L)'
;MAQRGVRGPVGSFLFLNLRLLNDQTLENATGVGALPWTWPRDEQAIDLVHKAIYAFTTGALTDRLIPGPDQTPVPRKGWTVGEKA
;
A
#
# COMPACT_ATOMS: atom_id res chain seq x y z
N MET A 1 1.76 8.74 -3.09
CA MET A 1 2.10 8.28 -1.72
C MET A 1 3.57 8.51 -1.43
N ALA A 2 4.48 7.95 -2.23
CA ALA A 2 5.92 8.05 -2.00
C ALA A 2 6.46 9.50 -1.91
N GLN A 3 6.10 10.37 -2.84
CA GLN A 3 6.48 11.79 -2.83
C GLN A 3 6.13 12.52 -1.52
N ARG A 4 5.08 12.06 -0.81
CA ARG A 4 4.62 12.63 0.47
C ARG A 4 5.12 11.83 1.69
N GLY A 5 6.08 10.93 1.51
CA GLY A 5 6.72 10.17 2.60
C GLY A 5 6.05 8.84 2.95
N VAL A 6 4.92 8.48 2.34
CA VAL A 6 4.31 7.15 2.56
C VAL A 6 4.97 6.14 1.62
N ARG A 7 5.95 5.41 2.17
CA ARG A 7 6.93 4.59 1.43
C ARG A 7 7.14 3.23 2.10
N GLY A 8 7.91 2.37 1.43
CA GLY A 8 8.32 1.07 1.92
C GLY A 8 7.18 0.03 1.89
N PRO A 9 7.41 -1.14 2.53
CA PRO A 9 6.45 -2.24 2.52
C PRO A 9 5.09 -1.86 3.11
N VAL A 10 5.07 -1.07 4.19
CA VAL A 10 3.81 -0.60 4.82
C VAL A 10 3.08 0.37 3.88
N GLY A 11 3.79 1.30 3.25
CA GLY A 11 3.19 2.20 2.26
C GLY A 11 2.59 1.45 1.07
N SER A 12 3.29 0.41 0.60
CA SER A 12 2.81 -0.47 -0.48
C SER A 12 1.59 -1.29 -0.05
N PHE A 13 1.55 -1.78 1.18
CA PHE A 13 0.37 -2.46 1.74
C PHE A 13 -0.84 -1.53 1.86
N LEU A 14 -0.65 -0.28 2.29
CA LEU A 14 -1.71 0.72 2.30
C LEU A 14 -2.22 1.01 0.87
N PHE A 15 -1.30 1.07 -0.11
CA PHE A 15 -1.67 1.27 -1.52
C PHE A 15 -2.47 0.09 -2.10
N LEU A 16 -2.14 -1.15 -1.74
CA LEU A 16 -2.94 -2.34 -2.09
C LEU A 16 -4.38 -2.21 -1.61
N ASN A 17 -4.58 -1.83 -0.34
CA ASN A 17 -5.92 -1.65 0.22
C ASN A 17 -6.70 -0.51 -0.47
N LEU A 18 -6.03 0.61 -0.78
CA LEU A 18 -6.64 1.68 -1.57
C LEU A 18 -7.09 1.19 -2.94
N ARG A 19 -6.31 0.31 -3.57
CA ARG A 19 -6.65 -0.24 -4.89
C ARG A 19 -7.86 -1.17 -4.83
N LEU A 20 -7.94 -2.04 -3.81
CA LEU A 20 -9.11 -2.89 -3.58
C LEU A 20 -10.38 -2.07 -3.32
N LEU A 21 -10.27 -1.04 -2.47
CA LEU A 21 -11.41 -0.15 -2.17
C LEU A 21 -11.87 0.64 -3.39
N ASN A 22 -10.94 1.16 -4.18
CA ASN A 22 -11.26 1.90 -5.40
C ASN A 22 -12.03 1.03 -6.39
N ASP A 23 -11.52 -0.19 -6.64
CA ASP A 23 -12.14 -1.17 -7.52
C ASP A 23 -13.58 -1.48 -7.09
N GLN A 24 -13.76 -1.88 -5.82
CA GLN A 24 -15.09 -2.19 -5.29
C GLN A 24 -16.04 -0.99 -5.34
N THR A 25 -15.53 0.22 -5.11
CA THR A 25 -16.36 1.44 -5.18
C THR A 25 -16.88 1.66 -6.59
N LEU A 26 -16.02 1.48 -7.60
CA LEU A 26 -16.40 1.67 -9.00
C LEU A 26 -17.37 0.59 -9.49
N GLU A 27 -17.12 -0.67 -9.13
CA GLU A 27 -18.04 -1.78 -9.43
C GLU A 27 -19.42 -1.56 -8.80
N ASN A 28 -19.46 -1.17 -7.52
CA ASN A 28 -20.71 -0.87 -6.84
C ASN A 28 -21.44 0.33 -7.46
N ALA A 29 -20.70 1.38 -7.83
CA ALA A 29 -21.28 2.59 -8.43
C ALA A 29 -21.85 2.33 -9.84
N THR A 30 -21.27 1.37 -10.57
CA THR A 30 -21.71 1.03 -11.94
C THR A 30 -22.70 -0.13 -11.98
N GLY A 31 -22.84 -0.87 -10.88
CA GLY A 31 -23.60 -2.13 -10.84
C GLY A 31 -22.93 -3.26 -11.62
N VAL A 32 -21.69 -3.06 -12.06
CA VAL A 32 -20.90 -4.04 -12.82
C VAL A 32 -19.97 -4.72 -11.83
N GLY A 33 -20.44 -5.79 -11.19
CA GLY A 33 -19.61 -6.58 -10.27
C GLY A 33 -20.44 -7.45 -9.35
N ALA A 34 -19.93 -8.66 -9.07
CA ALA A 34 -20.43 -9.49 -7.99
C ALA A 34 -19.58 -9.26 -6.74
N LEU A 35 -20.18 -9.35 -5.56
CA LEU A 35 -19.48 -9.13 -4.30
C LEU A 35 -18.28 -10.10 -4.17
N PRO A 36 -17.10 -9.67 -3.68
CA PRO A 36 -15.90 -10.50 -3.70
C PRO A 36 -16.06 -11.85 -2.98
N TRP A 37 -16.86 -11.87 -1.91
CA TRP A 37 -17.12 -13.10 -1.14
C TRP A 37 -18.09 -14.08 -1.82
N THR A 38 -18.66 -13.73 -2.98
CA THR A 38 -19.47 -14.65 -3.79
C THR A 38 -18.65 -15.34 -4.89
N TRP A 39 -17.40 -14.95 -5.09
CA TRP A 39 -16.54 -15.53 -6.13
C TRP A 39 -15.92 -16.85 -5.66
N PRO A 40 -15.54 -17.75 -6.59
CA PRO A 40 -14.65 -18.87 -6.29
C PRO A 40 -13.37 -18.43 -5.57
N ARG A 41 -12.87 -19.25 -4.64
CA ARG A 41 -11.73 -18.87 -3.77
C ARG A 41 -10.43 -18.67 -4.54
N ASP A 42 -10.24 -19.43 -5.60
CA ASP A 42 -9.13 -19.33 -6.54
C ASP A 42 -9.13 -18.01 -7.29
N GLU A 43 -10.29 -17.54 -7.75
CA GLU A 43 -10.43 -16.22 -8.37
C GLU A 43 -10.10 -15.10 -7.38
N GLN A 44 -10.59 -15.19 -6.15
CA GLN A 44 -10.25 -14.24 -5.08
C GLN A 44 -8.74 -14.22 -4.80
N ALA A 45 -8.10 -15.39 -4.77
CA ALA A 45 -6.67 -15.50 -4.54
C ALA A 45 -5.87 -14.87 -5.68
N ILE A 46 -6.25 -15.16 -6.94
CA ILE A 46 -5.61 -14.57 -8.12
C ILE A 46 -5.72 -13.05 -8.08
N ASP A 47 -6.90 -12.53 -7.77
CA ASP A 47 -7.14 -11.09 -7.70
C ASP A 47 -6.24 -10.40 -6.66
N LEU A 48 -6.23 -10.93 -5.42
CA LEU A 48 -5.41 -10.41 -4.34
C LEU A 48 -3.91 -10.49 -4.65
N VAL A 49 -3.44 -11.62 -5.19
CA VAL A 49 -2.02 -11.80 -5.53
C VAL A 49 -1.62 -10.86 -6.66
N HIS A 50 -2.43 -10.73 -7.70
CA HIS A 50 -2.14 -9.85 -8.83
C HIS A 50 -2.09 -8.38 -8.39
N LYS A 51 -3.09 -7.94 -7.61
CA LYS A 51 -3.12 -6.58 -7.05
C LYS A 51 -1.96 -6.34 -6.08
N ALA A 52 -1.55 -7.34 -5.30
CA ALA A 52 -0.37 -7.24 -4.44
C ALA A 52 0.92 -7.08 -5.26
N ILE A 53 1.16 -7.93 -6.27
CA ILE A 53 2.32 -7.80 -7.15
C ILE A 53 2.36 -6.40 -7.76
N TYR A 54 1.23 -5.92 -8.28
CA TYR A 54 1.13 -4.57 -8.82
C TYR A 54 1.48 -3.50 -7.78
N ALA A 55 0.88 -3.55 -6.59
CA ALA A 55 1.06 -2.55 -5.55
C ALA A 55 2.50 -2.50 -5.02
N PHE A 56 3.11 -3.65 -4.74
CA PHE A 56 4.48 -3.73 -4.23
C PHE A 56 5.53 -3.41 -5.29
N THR A 57 5.34 -3.83 -6.54
CA THR A 57 6.26 -3.49 -7.64
C THR A 57 6.22 -1.99 -7.92
N THR A 58 5.01 -1.42 -8.03
CA THR A 58 4.83 0.03 -8.21
C THR A 58 5.40 0.80 -7.03
N GLY A 59 5.13 0.34 -5.80
CA GLY A 59 5.68 0.92 -4.58
C GLY A 59 7.21 0.97 -4.60
N ALA A 60 7.86 -0.16 -4.86
CA ALA A 60 9.32 -0.26 -4.94
C ALA A 60 9.93 0.64 -6.03
N LEU A 61 9.31 0.67 -7.22
CA LEU A 61 9.76 1.53 -8.31
C LEU A 61 9.60 3.02 -7.96
N THR A 62 8.44 3.39 -7.42
CA THR A 62 8.17 4.79 -7.03
C THR A 62 9.07 5.22 -5.89
N ASP A 63 9.34 4.32 -4.95
CA ASP A 63 10.24 4.54 -3.84
C ASP A 63 11.67 4.81 -4.29
N ARG A 64 12.09 4.15 -5.38
CA ARG A 64 13.41 4.36 -5.98
C ARG A 64 13.50 5.61 -6.86
N LEU A 65 12.44 5.90 -7.61
CA LEU A 65 12.49 6.89 -8.70
C LEU A 65 12.03 8.30 -8.29
N ILE A 66 11.15 8.41 -7.30
CA ILE A 66 10.52 9.70 -6.95
C ILE A 66 11.17 10.28 -5.70
N PRO A 67 11.80 11.47 -5.72
CA PRO A 67 12.33 12.08 -4.50
C PRO A 67 11.26 12.16 -3.39
N GLY A 68 11.66 11.79 -2.18
CA GLY A 68 10.82 11.86 -0.98
C GLY A 68 11.22 13.01 -0.07
N PRO A 69 10.39 13.32 0.95
CA PRO A 69 10.81 14.19 2.03
C PRO A 69 12.00 13.55 2.77
N ASP A 70 12.82 14.38 3.41
CA ASP A 70 13.94 13.91 4.23
C ASP A 70 13.43 12.90 5.27
N GLN A 71 14.09 11.73 5.32
CA GLN A 71 13.79 10.64 6.26
C GLN A 71 14.87 10.52 7.34
N THR A 72 15.84 11.44 7.38
CA THR A 72 16.91 11.44 8.36
C THR A 72 16.31 11.50 9.76
N PRO A 73 16.61 10.53 10.65
CA PRO A 73 16.11 10.57 12.02
C PRO A 73 16.57 11.86 12.70
N VAL A 74 15.61 12.65 13.17
CA VAL A 74 15.91 13.86 13.95
C VAL A 74 16.12 13.45 15.41
N PRO A 75 17.27 13.78 16.03
CA PRO A 75 17.48 13.54 17.45
C PRO A 75 16.39 14.25 18.25
N ARG A 76 15.60 13.49 19.01
CA ARG A 76 14.66 14.06 19.96
C ARG A 76 15.40 14.35 21.26
N LYS A 77 15.34 15.59 21.73
CA LYS A 77 15.96 16.00 23.00
C LYS A 77 15.43 15.10 24.13
N GLY A 78 16.33 14.38 24.81
CA GLY A 78 16.00 13.43 25.88
C GLY A 78 15.78 11.98 25.44
N TRP A 79 16.01 11.63 24.16
CA TRP A 79 15.93 10.26 23.68
C TRP A 79 17.27 9.85 23.05
N THR A 80 18.12 9.19 23.84
CA THR A 80 19.36 8.56 23.40
C THR A 80 19.02 7.19 22.81
N VAL A 81 19.25 7.01 21.51
CA VAL A 81 19.07 5.71 20.84
C VAL A 81 20.03 4.71 21.49
N GLY A 82 19.50 3.76 22.26
CA GLY A 82 20.28 2.68 22.88
C GLY A 82 20.19 2.57 24.39
N GLU A 83 19.62 3.54 25.10
CA GLU A 83 19.29 3.37 26.52
C GLU A 83 17.87 2.82 26.66
N LYS A 84 17.74 1.62 27.25
CA LYS A 84 16.44 1.11 27.69
C LYS A 84 15.95 1.97 28.85
N ALA A 85 14.66 2.32 28.81
CA ALA A 85 13.95 2.94 29.91
C ALA A 85 14.02 2.09 31.19
#